data_AF-A0A833E2W4-F1
#
_entry.id   AF-A0A833E2W4-F1
#
_cell.length_a   1.000
_cell.length_b   1.000
_cell.length_c   1.000
_cell.angle_alpha   90.00
_cell.angle_beta   90.00
_cell.angle_gamma   90.00
#
_symmetry.space_group_name_H-M   'P 1'
#
loop_
_entity.id
_entity.type
_entity.pdbx_description
1 polymer ?
#
loop_
_entity_poly.entity_id
_entity_poly.type
_entity_poly.pdbx_seq_one_letter_code
_entity_poly.pdbx_strand_id
1 'polypeptide(L)'
;KVLRKNNLYEYIAASLVIAAKINRTPITITEVANKLGISKERVWAAYRELIANLRVKLTTHNPQLYVPKIASKLGLSQPVETLANKIVYMLIRTGVAQGKPPQAVAAAAIYLASILLDEKKNQSQVAKVIGMTDATIRNRYRDVVDNFYVEIKL
;
A
#
# COMPACT_ATOMS: atom_id res chain seq x y z
N LYS A 1 -6.28 -32.01 0.21
CA LYS A 1 -5.82 -31.75 -1.18
C LYS A 1 -6.21 -30.31 -1.56
N VAL A 2 -5.29 -29.35 -1.40
CA VAL A 2 -5.56 -27.89 -1.58
C VAL A 2 -5.49 -27.48 -3.06
N LEU A 3 -4.68 -28.17 -3.87
CA LEU A 3 -4.48 -27.85 -5.27
C LEU A 3 -5.48 -28.61 -6.16
N ARG A 4 -6.42 -27.89 -6.78
CA ARG A 4 -7.25 -28.38 -7.89
C ARG A 4 -6.69 -27.84 -9.20
N LYS A 5 -6.66 -28.67 -10.25
CA LYS A 5 -6.04 -28.36 -11.56
C LYS A 5 -6.52 -27.04 -12.20
N ASN A 6 -7.76 -26.62 -11.92
CA ASN A 6 -8.38 -25.40 -12.47
C ASN A 6 -8.00 -24.09 -11.74
N ASN A 7 -7.24 -24.15 -10.63
CA ASN A 7 -6.90 -22.96 -9.84
C ASN A 7 -5.36 -22.79 -9.63
N LEU A 8 -4.54 -23.48 -10.42
CA LEU A 8 -3.08 -23.53 -10.19
C LEU A 8 -2.44 -22.12 -10.25
N TYR A 9 -2.85 -21.29 -11.21
CA TYR A 9 -2.32 -19.95 -11.40
C TYR A 9 -2.66 -19.01 -10.22
N GLU A 10 -3.86 -19.15 -9.66
CA GLU A 10 -4.30 -18.42 -8.47
C GLU A 10 -3.43 -18.76 -7.26
N TYR A 11 -3.11 -20.04 -7.09
CA TYR A 11 -2.24 -20.52 -6.01
C TYR A 11 -0.79 -20.07 -6.18
N ILE A 12 -0.27 -20.05 -7.41
CA ILE A 12 1.07 -19.50 -7.71
C ILE A 12 1.11 -18.00 -7.38
N ALA A 13 0.12 -17.23 -7.86
CA ALA A 13 0.00 -15.81 -7.60
C ALA A 13 -0.10 -15.50 -6.10
N ALA A 14 -0.93 -16.26 -5.38
CA ALA A 14 -1.09 -16.12 -3.94
C ALA A 14 0.19 -16.48 -3.18
N SER A 15 0.87 -17.57 -3.55
CA SER A 15 2.13 -17.99 -2.94
C SER A 15 3.23 -16.94 -3.12
N LEU A 16 3.32 -16.33 -4.32
CA LEU A 16 4.24 -15.23 -4.59
C LEU A 16 3.98 -14.04 -3.67
N VAL A 17 2.72 -13.64 -3.49
CA VAL A 17 2.35 -12.55 -2.58
C VAL A 17 2.70 -12.89 -1.13
N ILE A 18 2.46 -14.13 -0.69
CA ILE A 18 2.80 -14.58 0.66
C ILE A 18 4.32 -14.53 0.86
N ALA A 19 5.10 -15.06 -0.08
CA ALA A 19 6.56 -15.03 -0.03
C ALA A 19 7.09 -13.60 -0.02
N ALA A 20 6.54 -12.71 -0.86
CA ALA A 20 6.89 -11.29 -0.85
C ALA A 20 6.60 -10.65 0.51
N LYS A 21 5.48 -11.03 1.14
CA LYS A 21 5.10 -10.52 2.46
C LYS A 21 6.02 -10.98 3.59
N ILE A 22 6.46 -12.24 3.55
CA ILE A 22 7.46 -12.77 4.47
C ILE A 22 8.80 -12.03 4.31
N ASN A 23 9.20 -11.76 3.07
CA ASN A 23 10.44 -11.06 2.73
C ASN A 23 10.33 -9.52 2.76
N ARG A 24 9.23 -8.97 3.30
CA ARG A 24 8.99 -7.51 3.42
C ARG A 24 9.11 -6.75 2.08
N THR A 25 8.82 -7.41 0.97
CA THR A 25 8.83 -6.81 -0.36
C THR A 25 7.44 -6.28 -0.71
N PRO A 26 7.28 -4.99 -1.09
CA PRO A 26 5.98 -4.37 -1.34
C PRO A 26 5.35 -4.82 -2.67
N ILE A 27 4.72 -5.99 -2.63
CA ILE A 27 3.92 -6.56 -3.74
C ILE A 27 2.46 -6.69 -3.31
N THR A 28 1.54 -6.34 -4.21
CA THR A 28 0.10 -6.46 -3.97
C THR A 28 -0.53 -7.57 -4.78
N ILE A 29 -1.66 -8.08 -4.27
CA ILE A 29 -2.51 -9.00 -5.02
C ILE A 29 -3.01 -8.34 -6.31
N THR A 30 -3.37 -7.06 -6.27
CA THR A 30 -3.80 -6.32 -7.48
C THR A 30 -2.70 -6.29 -8.54
N GLU A 31 -1.45 -5.99 -8.17
CA GLU A 31 -0.34 -5.96 -9.13
C GLU A 31 -0.05 -7.34 -9.74
N VAL A 32 -0.06 -8.40 -8.92
CA VAL A 32 0.19 -9.77 -9.40
C VAL A 32 -0.97 -10.25 -10.28
N ALA A 33 -2.22 -10.02 -9.85
CA ALA A 33 -3.42 -10.37 -10.60
C ALA A 33 -3.44 -9.69 -11.97
N ASN A 34 -3.16 -8.39 -12.03
CA ASN A 34 -3.12 -7.63 -13.29
C ASN A 34 -2.01 -8.13 -14.22
N LYS A 35 -0.81 -8.43 -13.70
CA LYS A 35 0.31 -8.94 -14.53
C LYS A 35 0.05 -10.33 -15.10
N LEU A 36 -0.69 -11.17 -14.38
CA LEU A 36 -0.98 -12.54 -14.79
C LEU A 36 -2.33 -12.67 -15.53
N GLY A 37 -3.12 -11.60 -15.64
CA GLY A 37 -4.45 -11.64 -16.26
C GLY A 37 -5.46 -12.47 -15.46
N ILE A 38 -5.30 -12.57 -14.14
CA ILE A 38 -6.15 -13.38 -13.26
C ILE A 38 -7.09 -12.46 -12.47
N SER A 39 -8.31 -12.92 -12.19
CA SER A 39 -9.23 -12.19 -11.29
C SER A 39 -8.61 -12.01 -9.90
N LYS A 40 -8.64 -10.74 -9.43
CA LYS A 40 -8.18 -10.36 -8.09
C LYS A 40 -8.90 -11.13 -6.99
N GLU A 41 -10.20 -11.36 -7.17
CA GLU A 41 -11.07 -12.09 -6.23
C GLU A 41 -10.64 -13.55 -6.11
N ARG A 42 -10.27 -14.18 -7.23
CA ARG A 42 -9.76 -15.55 -7.25
C ARG A 42 -8.40 -15.68 -6.58
N VAL A 43 -7.47 -14.75 -6.85
CA VAL A 43 -6.17 -14.71 -6.15
C VAL A 43 -6.36 -14.47 -4.65
N TRP A 44 -7.30 -13.60 -4.26
CA TRP A 44 -7.63 -13.34 -2.86
C TRP A 44 -8.22 -14.57 -2.15
N ALA A 45 -9.07 -15.34 -2.84
CA ALA A 45 -9.60 -16.59 -2.31
C ALA A 45 -8.48 -17.61 -2.05
N ALA A 46 -7.60 -17.83 -3.04
CA ALA A 46 -6.44 -18.72 -2.89
C ALA A 46 -5.48 -18.25 -1.78
N TYR A 47 -5.25 -16.94 -1.67
CA TYR A 47 -4.44 -16.35 -0.60
C TYR A 47 -5.00 -16.66 0.78
N ARG A 48 -6.32 -16.48 1.00
CA ARG A 48 -6.94 -16.79 2.30
C ARG A 48 -6.85 -18.28 2.63
N GLU A 49 -7.07 -19.15 1.65
CA GLU A 49 -6.97 -20.59 1.83
C GLU A 49 -5.55 -21.02 2.20
N LEU A 50 -4.53 -20.48 1.51
CA LEU A 50 -3.12 -20.75 1.84
C LEU A 50 -2.75 -20.28 3.25
N ILE A 51 -3.18 -19.08 3.66
CA ILE A 51 -2.90 -18.58 5.01
C ILE A 51 -3.57 -19.42 6.10
N ALA A 52 -4.81 -19.83 5.89
CA ALA A 52 -5.51 -20.70 6.82
C ALA A 52 -4.81 -22.07 6.96
N ASN A 53 -4.37 -22.65 5.84
CA ASN A 53 -3.75 -23.98 5.82
C ASN A 53 -2.30 -23.99 6.31
N LEU A 54 -1.50 -22.98 5.95
CA LEU A 54 -0.07 -22.91 6.27
C LEU A 54 0.22 -22.35 7.67
N ARG A 55 -0.81 -21.86 8.39
CA ARG A 55 -0.69 -21.24 9.73
C ARG A 55 0.39 -20.15 9.81
N VAL A 56 0.63 -19.45 8.70
CA VAL A 56 1.63 -18.38 8.63
C VAL A 56 1.11 -17.14 9.34
N LYS A 57 1.79 -16.71 10.41
CA LYS A 57 1.54 -15.41 11.04
C LYS A 57 2.09 -14.30 10.16
N LEU A 58 1.25 -13.74 9.29
CA LEU A 58 1.63 -12.59 8.48
C LEU A 58 1.32 -11.28 9.20
N THR A 59 2.37 -10.50 9.50
CA THR A 59 2.22 -9.13 9.98
C THR A 59 1.81 -8.19 8.84
N THR A 60 1.10 -7.12 9.16
CA THR A 60 0.86 -6.02 8.21
C THR A 60 2.19 -5.39 7.81
N HIS A 61 2.36 -5.08 6.53
CA HIS A 61 3.56 -4.40 6.05
C HIS A 61 3.65 -2.99 6.66
N ASN A 62 4.88 -2.57 6.96
CA ASN A 62 5.15 -1.16 7.26
C ASN A 62 4.78 -0.31 6.02
N PRO A 63 3.87 0.67 6.15
CA PRO A 63 3.52 1.59 5.06
C PRO A 63 4.72 2.27 4.40
N GLN A 64 5.81 2.53 5.14
CA GLN A 64 7.03 3.16 4.61
C GLN A 64 7.64 2.38 3.44
N LEU A 65 7.48 1.06 3.40
CA LEU A 65 7.98 0.20 2.31
C LEU A 65 7.35 0.54 0.95
N TYR A 66 6.18 1.17 0.92
CA TYR A 66 5.50 1.54 -0.32
C TYR A 66 5.89 2.95 -0.82
N VAL A 67 6.49 3.79 0.01
CA VAL A 67 6.77 5.20 -0.31
C VAL A 67 7.71 5.32 -1.52
N PRO A 68 8.88 4.64 -1.59
CA PRO A 68 9.80 4.80 -2.72
C PRO A 68 9.18 4.40 -4.06
N LYS A 69 8.41 3.30 -4.05
CA LYS A 69 7.72 2.79 -5.23
C LYS A 69 6.65 3.75 -5.73
N ILE A 70 5.90 4.38 -4.82
CA ILE A 70 4.85 5.35 -5.18
C ILE A 70 5.48 6.65 -5.68
N ALA A 71 6.51 7.16 -4.99
CA ALA A 71 7.24 8.37 -5.38
C ALA A 71 7.83 8.24 -6.78
N SER A 72 8.54 7.13 -7.04
CA SER A 72 9.12 6.82 -8.34
C SER A 72 8.07 6.74 -9.45
N LYS A 73 6.95 6.03 -9.23
CA LYS A 73 5.85 5.94 -10.22
C LYS A 73 5.17 7.27 -10.52
N LEU A 74 5.22 8.24 -9.60
CA LEU A 74 4.64 9.57 -9.76
C LEU A 74 5.65 10.60 -10.29
N GLY A 75 6.92 10.23 -10.44
CA GLY A 75 8.00 11.14 -10.82
C GLY A 75 8.14 12.28 -9.82
N LEU A 76 8.16 11.95 -8.52
CA LEU A 76 8.35 12.89 -7.41
C LEU A 76 9.81 12.94 -6.98
N SER A 77 10.24 14.08 -6.46
CA SER A 77 11.61 14.29 -6.00
C SER A 77 11.94 13.53 -4.71
N GLN A 78 13.25 13.37 -4.45
CA GLN A 78 13.75 12.77 -3.20
C GLN A 78 13.30 13.54 -1.93
N PRO A 79 13.24 14.89 -1.91
CA PRO A 79 12.61 15.64 -0.83
C PRO A 79 11.18 15.20 -0.51
N VAL A 80 10.34 14.98 -1.53
CA VAL A 80 8.96 14.50 -1.34
C VAL A 80 8.93 13.11 -0.73
N GLU A 81 9.75 12.18 -1.22
CA GLU A 81 9.89 10.84 -0.65
C GLU A 81 10.34 10.89 0.82
N THR A 82 11.31 11.75 1.13
CA THR A 82 11.85 11.91 2.49
C THR A 82 10.80 12.45 3.45
N LEU A 83 10.06 13.49 3.04
CA LEU A 83 8.98 14.06 3.84
C LEU A 83 7.83 13.07 4.01
N ALA A 84 7.43 12.36 2.95
CA ALA A 84 6.41 11.33 3.01
C ALA A 84 6.78 10.22 4.02
N ASN A 85 8.04 9.78 4.06
CA ASN A 85 8.50 8.81 5.05
C ASN A 85 8.39 9.31 6.50
N LYS A 86 8.67 10.60 6.74
CA LYS A 86 8.47 11.24 8.06
C LYS A 86 6.98 11.30 8.44
N ILE A 87 6.12 11.69 7.50
CA ILE A 87 4.66 11.72 7.71
C ILE A 87 4.16 10.32 8.06
N VAL A 88 4.54 9.29 7.30
CA VAL A 88 4.16 7.90 7.59
C VAL A 88 4.61 7.47 8.99
N TYR A 89 5.85 7.79 9.37
CA TYR A 89 6.36 7.46 10.70
C TYR A 89 5.49 8.08 11.81
N MET A 90 5.11 9.35 11.66
CA MET A 90 4.21 10.01 12.59
C MET A 90 2.84 9.34 12.65
N LEU A 91 2.24 9.01 11.50
CA LEU A 91 0.93 8.34 11.44
C LEU A 91 0.92 6.96 12.10
N ILE A 92 2.03 6.24 12.05
CA ILE A 92 2.19 4.96 12.77
C ILE A 92 2.24 5.22 14.27
N ARG A 93 3.04 6.20 14.69
CA ARG A 93 3.24 6.54 16.11
C ARG A 93 2.00 7.09 16.79
N THR A 94 1.17 7.85 16.09
CA THR A 94 -0.08 8.41 16.64
C THR A 94 -1.26 7.44 16.53
N GLY A 95 -1.06 6.24 15.98
CA GLY A 95 -2.11 5.25 15.81
C GLY A 95 -3.05 5.50 14.61
N VAL A 96 -2.89 6.63 13.90
CA VAL A 96 -3.73 6.99 12.74
C VAL A 96 -3.64 5.96 11.62
N ALA A 97 -2.52 5.24 11.49
CA ALA A 97 -2.36 4.18 10.49
C ALA A 97 -3.03 2.84 10.85
N GLN A 98 -3.50 2.64 12.09
CA GLN A 98 -4.03 1.35 12.54
C GLN A 98 -5.31 0.95 11.78
N GLY A 99 -5.40 -0.33 11.42
CA GLY A 99 -6.52 -0.89 10.66
C GLY A 99 -6.63 -0.43 9.20
N LYS A 100 -5.74 0.45 8.73
CA LYS A 100 -5.78 0.99 7.36
C LYS A 100 -4.85 0.24 6.42
N PRO A 101 -5.20 0.11 5.12
CA PRO A 101 -4.30 -0.50 4.14
C PRO A 101 -2.96 0.27 4.08
N PRO A 102 -1.80 -0.40 4.24
CA PRO A 102 -0.50 0.28 4.31
C PRO A 102 -0.19 1.14 3.09
N GLN A 103 -0.61 0.70 1.91
CA GLN A 103 -0.44 1.44 0.66
C GLN A 103 -1.23 2.74 0.61
N ALA A 104 -2.44 2.73 1.18
CA ALA A 104 -3.30 3.90 1.21
C ALA A 104 -2.77 4.95 2.20
N VAL A 105 -2.18 4.50 3.32
CA VAL A 105 -1.45 5.37 4.26
C VAL A 105 -0.23 6.00 3.58
N ALA A 106 0.59 5.19 2.90
CA ALA A 106 1.75 5.69 2.16
C ALA A 106 1.37 6.69 1.05
N ALA A 107 0.29 6.40 0.31
CA ALA A 107 -0.21 7.28 -0.74
C ALA A 107 -0.75 8.60 -0.21
N ALA A 108 -1.45 8.59 0.93
CA ALA A 108 -1.91 9.82 1.58
C ALA A 108 -0.74 10.68 2.06
N ALA A 109 0.30 10.05 2.63
CA ALA A 109 1.52 10.74 3.04
C ALA A 109 2.30 11.33 1.85
N ILE A 110 2.43 10.58 0.74
CA ILE A 110 2.98 11.07 -0.53
C ILE A 110 2.18 12.29 -1.03
N TYR A 111 0.86 12.20 -1.05
CA TYR A 111 0.00 13.27 -1.54
C TYR A 111 0.16 14.54 -0.69
N LEU A 112 0.15 14.42 0.64
CA LEU A 112 0.42 15.55 1.53
C LEU A 112 1.83 16.12 1.33
N ALA A 113 2.87 15.29 1.30
CA ALA A 113 4.25 15.74 1.07
C ALA A 113 4.41 16.47 -0.27
N SER A 114 3.74 15.99 -1.32
CA SER A 114 3.76 16.62 -2.64
C SER A 114 3.09 17.99 -2.63
N ILE A 115 2.07 18.21 -1.80
CA ILE A 115 1.44 19.53 -1.64
C ILE A 115 2.39 20.47 -0.89
N LEU A 116 3.00 20.00 0.20
CA LEU A 116 3.88 20.82 1.05
C LEU A 116 5.17 21.26 0.36
N LEU A 117 5.59 20.56 -0.68
CA LEU A 117 6.81 20.83 -1.45
C LEU A 117 6.51 21.32 -2.88
N ASP A 118 5.27 21.76 -3.15
CA ASP A 118 4.83 22.32 -4.43
C ASP A 118 5.02 21.39 -5.66
N GLU A 119 5.00 20.07 -5.44
CA GLU A 119 5.06 19.02 -6.46
C GLU A 119 3.73 18.26 -6.58
N LYS A 120 2.63 18.95 -6.28
CA LYS A 120 1.30 18.36 -6.14
C LYS A 120 0.91 17.51 -7.35
N LYS A 121 0.54 16.26 -7.09
CA LYS A 121 -0.10 15.38 -8.08
C LYS A 121 -1.62 15.37 -7.90
N ASN A 122 -2.36 14.99 -8.93
CA ASN A 122 -3.80 14.80 -8.82
C ASN A 122 -4.12 13.54 -8.01
N GLN A 123 -5.19 13.59 -7.19
CA GLN A 123 -5.63 12.41 -6.41
C GLN A 123 -5.89 11.20 -7.31
N SER A 124 -6.41 11.42 -8.52
CA SER A 124 -6.62 10.38 -9.54
C SER A 124 -5.31 9.74 -10.04
N GLN A 125 -4.24 10.50 -10.17
CA GLN A 125 -2.92 9.97 -10.53
C GLN A 125 -2.37 9.09 -9.42
N VAL A 126 -2.48 9.53 -8.17
CA VAL A 126 -2.06 8.77 -6.99
C VAL A 126 -2.88 7.48 -6.86
N ALA A 127 -4.20 7.57 -7.01
CA ALA A 127 -5.12 6.44 -6.96
C ALA A 127 -4.80 5.39 -8.03
N LYS A 128 -4.53 5.82 -9.27
CA LYS A 128 -4.11 4.96 -10.38
C LYS A 128 -2.80 4.21 -10.07
N VAL A 129 -1.81 4.87 -9.47
CA VAL A 129 -0.51 4.28 -9.13
C VAL A 129 -0.64 3.12 -8.13
N ILE A 130 -1.56 3.23 -7.18
CA ILE A 130 -1.80 2.20 -6.17
C ILE A 130 -2.96 1.24 -6.50
N GLY A 131 -3.67 1.47 -7.62
CA GLY A 131 -4.82 0.65 -8.03
C GLY A 131 -6.01 0.75 -7.07
N MET A 132 -6.28 1.95 -6.54
CA MET A 132 -7.42 2.24 -5.67
C MET A 132 -8.27 3.36 -6.27
N THR A 133 -9.39 3.69 -5.62
CA THR A 133 -10.28 4.77 -6.05
C THR A 133 -9.84 6.12 -5.49
N ASP A 134 -10.15 7.20 -6.19
CA ASP A 134 -9.91 8.57 -5.75
C ASP A 134 -10.55 8.86 -4.39
N ALA A 135 -11.74 8.31 -4.14
CA ALA A 135 -12.43 8.42 -2.86
C ALA A 135 -11.62 7.80 -1.71
N THR A 136 -10.92 6.68 -1.96
CA THR A 136 -10.01 6.08 -0.98
C THR A 136 -8.86 7.02 -0.64
N ILE A 137 -8.22 7.64 -1.63
CA ILE A 137 -7.14 8.61 -1.40
C ILE A 137 -7.66 9.82 -0.62
N ARG A 138 -8.80 10.38 -1.02
CA ARG A 138 -9.40 11.55 -0.38
C ARG A 138 -9.71 11.32 1.08
N ASN A 139 -10.36 10.19 1.40
CA ASN A 139 -10.65 9.85 2.78
C ASN A 139 -9.36 9.72 3.58
N ARG A 140 -8.34 9.03 3.05
CA ARG A 140 -7.05 8.86 3.74
C ARG A 140 -6.28 10.15 3.91
N TYR A 141 -6.32 11.05 2.94
CA TYR A 141 -5.79 12.39 3.10
C TYR A 141 -6.48 13.16 4.23
N ARG A 142 -7.81 13.14 4.31
CA ARG A 142 -8.54 13.80 5.41
C ARG A 142 -8.13 13.25 6.77
N ASP A 143 -8.13 11.93 6.94
CA ASP A 143 -7.66 11.31 8.18
C ASP A 143 -6.23 11.73 8.55
N VAL A 144 -5.35 11.91 7.57
CA VAL A 144 -4.00 12.42 7.81
C VAL A 144 -4.09 13.86 8.32
N VAL A 145 -4.69 14.76 7.55
CA VAL A 145 -4.77 16.20 7.87
C VAL A 145 -5.46 16.47 9.20
N ASP A 146 -6.60 15.82 9.46
CA ASP A 146 -7.38 16.00 10.69
C ASP A 146 -6.61 15.59 11.95
N ASN A 147 -5.57 14.76 11.80
CA ASN A 147 -4.70 14.29 12.88
C ASN A 147 -3.25 14.76 12.73
N PHE A 148 -2.97 15.69 11.80
CA PHE A 148 -1.63 16.21 11.54
C PHE A 148 -1.47 17.54 12.28
N TYR A 149 -0.88 17.49 13.47
CA TYR A 149 -0.47 18.70 14.19
C TYR A 149 0.96 19.06 13.77
N VAL A 150 1.14 20.25 13.20
CA VAL A 150 2.48 20.81 12.94
C VAL A 150 2.89 21.61 14.17
N GLU A 151 3.79 21.06 14.98
CA GLU A 151 4.46 21.83 16.03
C GLU A 151 5.60 22.65 15.40
N ILE A 152 5.41 23.97 15.34
CA ILE A 152 6.47 24.91 14.98
C ILE A 152 7.24 25.21 16.28
N LYS A 153 8.47 24.69 16.40
CA LYS A 153 9.42 25.20 17.39
C LYS A 153 10.03 26.48 16.84
N LEU A 154 9.59 27.60 17.39
CA LEU A 154 10.23 28.91 17.22
C LEU A 154 11.58 28.94 17.94
#